data_AF-A0A1H9RK71-F1
#
_entry.id   AF-A0A1H9RK71-F1
#
_cell.length_a   1.000
_cell.length_b   1.000
_cell.length_c   1.000
_cell.angle_alpha   90.00
_cell.angle_beta   90.00
_cell.angle_gamma   90.00
#
_symmetry.space_group_name_H-M   'P 1'
#
loop_
_entity.id
_entity.type
_entity.pdbx_description
1 polymer ?
#
loop_
_entity_poly.entity_id
_entity_poly.type
_entity_poly.pdbx_seq_one_letter_code
_entity_poly.pdbx_strand_id
1 'polypeptide(L)'
;MGIEQWSYWKIKLEPIIQSKVEEWHMLGYENVTEKDVWECFIAKLEKNKDKPDKIRTHWIAAELFRLKANDYMNLLTIEAYKGPDWFDRDEPVDGRLNSYEEDHA
;
A
#
# COMPACT_ATOMS: atom_id res chain seq x y z
N MET A 1 -11.43 4.15 10.59
CA MET A 1 -12.36 3.01 10.85
C MET A 1 -12.35 2.05 9.66
N GLY A 2 -11.18 1.53 9.27
CA GLY A 2 -11.04 0.66 8.08
C GLY A 2 -10.49 -0.74 8.37
N ILE A 3 -9.64 -0.88 9.39
CA ILE A 3 -8.91 -2.14 9.66
C ILE A 3 -9.76 -3.16 10.45
N GLU A 4 -10.62 -2.71 11.37
CA GLU A 4 -11.46 -3.61 12.17
C GLU A 4 -12.46 -4.42 11.31
N GLN A 5 -13.00 -3.82 10.24
CA GLN A 5 -14.00 -4.45 9.37
C GLN A 5 -13.47 -5.71 8.68
N TRP A 6 -12.18 -5.75 8.33
CA TRP A 6 -11.60 -6.83 7.54
C TRP A 6 -10.84 -7.87 8.37
N SER A 7 -10.79 -7.72 9.70
CA SER A 7 -10.08 -8.62 10.61
C SER A 7 -10.43 -10.10 10.44
N TYR A 8 -11.72 -10.43 10.33
CA TYR A 8 -12.20 -11.80 10.06
C TYR A 8 -11.62 -12.38 8.76
N TRP A 9 -11.59 -11.57 7.69
CA TRP A 9 -11.10 -12.00 6.39
C TRP A 9 -9.59 -12.16 6.37
N LYS A 10 -8.85 -11.31 7.11
CA LYS A 10 -7.39 -11.44 7.24
C LYS A 10 -7.00 -12.81 7.77
N ILE A 11 -7.64 -13.24 8.86
CA ILE A 11 -7.40 -14.55 9.47
C ILE A 11 -7.83 -15.66 8.51
N LYS A 12 -9.02 -15.55 7.89
CA LYS A 12 -9.54 -16.60 7.00
C LYS A 12 -8.73 -16.81 5.72
N LEU A 13 -8.05 -15.76 5.25
CA LEU A 13 -7.30 -15.77 3.99
C LEU A 13 -5.78 -15.84 4.20
N GLU A 14 -5.31 -15.99 5.45
CA GLU A 14 -3.89 -16.07 5.81
C GLU A 14 -3.07 -16.99 4.87
N PRO A 15 -3.50 -18.22 4.51
CA PRO A 15 -2.73 -19.06 3.60
C PRO A 15 -2.52 -18.44 2.20
N ILE A 16 -3.49 -17.67 1.72
CA ILE A 16 -3.41 -16.98 0.42
C ILE A 16 -2.50 -15.76 0.54
N ILE A 17 -2.56 -15.05 1.67
CA ILE A 17 -1.68 -13.91 1.94
C ILE A 17 -0.22 -14.39 1.96
N GLN A 18 0.08 -15.46 2.68
CA GLN A 18 1.41 -16.06 2.71
C GLN A 18 1.86 -16.50 1.31
N SER A 19 1.00 -17.20 0.56
CA SER A 19 1.29 -17.59 -0.82
C SER A 19 1.60 -16.38 -1.73
N LYS A 20 0.97 -15.23 -1.50
CA LYS A 20 1.26 -13.99 -2.24
C LYS A 20 2.58 -13.35 -1.85
N VAL A 21 2.95 -13.39 -0.57
CA VAL A 21 4.29 -12.97 -0.12
C VAL A 21 5.36 -13.78 -0.85
N GLU A 22 5.22 -15.11 -0.84
CA GLU A 22 6.14 -16.03 -1.51
C GLU A 22 6.19 -15.78 -3.03
N GLU A 23 5.03 -15.58 -3.68
CA GLU A 23 4.95 -15.21 -5.11
C GLU A 23 5.72 -13.92 -5.40
N TRP A 24 5.55 -12.87 -4.57
CA TRP A 24 6.20 -11.59 -4.80
C TRP A 24 7.70 -11.65 -4.51
N HIS A 25 8.12 -12.44 -3.51
CA HIS A 25 9.53 -12.73 -3.27
C HIS A 25 10.17 -13.42 -4.49
N MET A 26 9.50 -14.38 -5.12
CA MET A 26 9.97 -15.02 -6.36
C MET A 26 10.09 -14.04 -7.54
N LEU A 27 9.33 -12.94 -7.52
CA LEU A 27 9.41 -11.86 -8.50
C LEU A 27 10.48 -10.79 -8.15
N GLY A 28 11.23 -10.98 -7.06
CA GLY A 28 12.31 -10.09 -6.62
C GLY A 28 11.93 -9.04 -5.58
N TYR A 29 10.71 -9.09 -5.03
CA TYR A 29 10.25 -8.16 -3.99
C TYR A 29 10.52 -8.71 -2.58
N GLU A 30 11.79 -8.99 -2.25
CA GLU A 30 12.20 -9.75 -1.05
C GLU A 30 11.75 -9.17 0.30
N ASN A 31 11.49 -7.86 0.38
CA ASN A 31 11.11 -7.19 1.63
C ASN A 31 9.60 -7.14 1.89
N VAL A 32 8.79 -7.70 0.98
CA VAL A 32 7.32 -7.70 1.14
C VAL A 32 6.93 -8.53 2.36
N THR A 33 6.04 -7.98 3.19
CA THR A 33 5.44 -8.68 4.33
C THR A 33 3.96 -9.01 4.10
N GLU A 34 3.40 -9.92 4.89
CA GLU A 34 1.95 -10.20 4.87
C GLU A 34 1.11 -8.95 5.16
N LYS A 35 1.64 -8.04 5.98
CA LYS A 35 1.01 -6.75 6.29
C LYS A 35 0.92 -5.91 5.01
N ASP A 36 2.00 -5.81 4.25
CA ASP A 36 2.05 -5.04 3.00
C ASP A 36 1.07 -5.59 1.96
N VAL A 37 1.05 -6.93 1.79
CA VAL A 37 0.10 -7.62 0.90
C VAL A 37 -1.33 -7.29 1.30
N TRP A 38 -1.64 -7.37 2.60
CA TRP A 38 -2.98 -7.12 3.12
C TRP A 38 -3.41 -5.66 2.95
N GLU A 39 -2.54 -4.71 3.28
CA GLU A 39 -2.82 -3.28 3.13
C GLU A 39 -3.02 -2.92 1.65
N CYS A 40 -2.19 -3.47 0.76
CA CYS A 40 -2.36 -3.34 -0.68
C CYS A 40 -3.70 -3.90 -1.16
N PHE A 41 -4.08 -5.09 -0.67
CA PHE A 41 -5.33 -5.71 -1.02
C PHE A 41 -6.54 -4.88 -0.60
N ILE A 42 -6.55 -4.37 0.65
CA ILE A 42 -7.64 -3.53 1.15
C ILE A 42 -7.72 -2.22 0.35
N ALA A 43 -6.59 -1.56 0.09
CA ALA A 43 -6.56 -0.33 -0.70
C ALA A 43 -7.13 -0.54 -2.12
N LYS A 44 -6.91 -1.73 -2.71
CA LYS A 44 -7.50 -2.11 -4.01
C LYS A 44 -8.99 -2.42 -3.91
N LEU A 45 -9.42 -3.15 -2.88
CA LEU A 45 -10.83 -3.49 -2.65
C LEU A 45 -11.69 -2.26 -2.37
N GLU A 46 -11.18 -1.27 -1.63
CA GLU A 46 -11.90 -0.03 -1.33
C GLU A 46 -12.15 0.80 -2.59
N LYS A 47 -11.26 0.74 -3.58
CA LYS A 47 -11.40 1.40 -4.88
C LYS A 47 -12.26 0.61 -5.88
N ASN A 48 -12.58 -0.65 -5.57
CA ASN A 48 -13.35 -1.51 -6.47
C ASN A 48 -14.84 -1.15 -6.42
N LYS A 49 -15.34 -0.54 -7.51
CA LYS A 49 -16.75 -0.14 -7.66
C LYS A 49 -17.70 -1.32 -7.88
N ASP A 50 -17.18 -2.46 -8.35
CA ASP A 50 -17.94 -3.67 -8.63
C ASP A 50 -17.97 -4.63 -7.43
N LYS A 51 -17.60 -4.15 -6.24
CA LYS A 51 -17.65 -4.94 -5.00
C LYS A 51 -19.10 -5.29 -4.67
N PRO A 52 -19.45 -6.58 -4.49
CA PRO A 52 -20.81 -6.99 -4.16
C PRO A 52 -21.19 -6.57 -2.73
N ASP A 53 -22.48 -6.26 -2.52
CA ASP A 53 -23.02 -5.93 -1.18
C ASP A 53 -22.78 -7.04 -0.15
N LYS A 54 -22.79 -8.29 -0.61
CA LYS A 54 -22.52 -9.49 0.22
C LYS A 54 -21.27 -10.19 -0.25
N ILE A 55 -20.20 -10.07 0.53
CA ILE A 55 -18.92 -10.70 0.25
C ILE A 55 -18.99 -12.20 0.57
N ARG A 56 -18.72 -13.01 -0.45
CA ARG A 56 -18.60 -14.48 -0.34
C ARG A 56 -17.13 -14.88 -0.31
N THR A 57 -16.82 -15.98 0.35
CA THR A 57 -15.42 -16.45 0.50
C THR A 57 -14.72 -16.70 -0.83
N HIS A 58 -15.40 -17.31 -1.81
CA HIS A 58 -14.79 -17.54 -3.13
C HIS A 58 -14.49 -16.24 -3.88
N TRP A 59 -15.32 -15.20 -3.70
CA TRP A 59 -15.14 -13.92 -4.39
C TRP A 59 -13.90 -13.20 -3.85
N ILE A 60 -13.82 -13.04 -2.52
CA ILE A 60 -12.69 -12.33 -1.90
C ILE A 60 -11.38 -13.10 -2.06
N ALA A 61 -11.40 -14.43 -1.99
CA ALA A 61 -10.22 -15.25 -2.28
C ALA A 61 -9.75 -15.03 -3.73
N ALA A 62 -10.69 -15.03 -4.69
CA ALA A 62 -10.37 -14.79 -6.09
C ALA A 62 -9.83 -13.37 -6.34
N GLU A 63 -10.36 -12.35 -5.65
CA GLU A 63 -9.80 -10.99 -5.70
C GLU A 63 -8.37 -10.93 -5.15
N LEU A 64 -8.09 -11.62 -4.03
CA LEU A 64 -6.76 -11.66 -3.45
C LEU A 64 -5.76 -12.38 -4.37
N PHE A 65 -6.16 -13.47 -5.01
CA PHE A 65 -5.32 -14.13 -6.02
C PHE A 65 -5.06 -13.26 -7.26
N ARG A 66 -6.00 -12.38 -7.63
CA ARG A 66 -5.84 -11.40 -8.73
C ARG A 66 -4.92 -10.23 -8.37
N LEU A 67 -4.54 -10.06 -7.11
CA LEU A 67 -3.61 -9.01 -6.69
C LEU A 67 -2.23 -9.26 -7.33
N LYS A 68 -1.71 -8.25 -8.01
CA LYS A 68 -0.42 -8.29 -8.71
C LYS A 68 0.61 -7.48 -7.95
N ALA A 69 1.89 -7.85 -8.02
CA ALA A 69 2.97 -7.05 -7.46
C ALA A 69 3.02 -5.62 -8.02
N ASN A 70 2.55 -5.41 -9.27
CA ASN A 70 2.42 -4.07 -9.83
C ASN A 70 1.40 -3.18 -9.09
N ASP A 71 0.35 -3.77 -8.50
CA ASP A 71 -0.59 -3.03 -7.65
C ASP A 71 0.13 -2.49 -6.40
N TYR A 72 1.03 -3.30 -5.83
CA TYR A 72 1.86 -2.92 -4.67
C TYR A 72 2.86 -1.81 -5.03
N MET A 73 3.55 -1.92 -6.17
CA MET A 73 4.45 -0.86 -6.64
C MET A 73 3.73 0.46 -6.87
N ASN A 74 2.53 0.43 -7.45
CA ASN A 74 1.71 1.62 -7.63
C ASN A 74 1.31 2.24 -6.29
N LEU A 75 0.99 1.41 -5.28
CA LEU A 75 0.67 1.90 -3.94
C LEU A 75 1.86 2.62 -3.30
N LEU A 76 3.04 1.99 -3.26
CA LEU A 76 4.25 2.58 -2.70
C LEU A 76 4.62 3.89 -3.42
N THR A 77 4.49 3.92 -4.75
CA THR A 77 4.75 5.11 -5.55
C THR A 77 3.85 6.27 -5.12
N ILE A 78 2.54 6.01 -4.99
CA ILE A 78 1.57 7.02 -4.54
C ILE A 78 1.90 7.49 -3.12
N GLU A 79 2.27 6.58 -2.22
CA GLU A 79 2.63 6.91 -0.83
C GLU A 79 3.90 7.77 -0.76
N ALA A 80 4.92 7.47 -1.57
CA ALA A 80 6.12 8.29 -1.66
C ALA A 80 5.85 9.72 -2.15
N TYR A 81 4.85 9.89 -3.03
CA TYR A 81 4.41 11.22 -3.48
C TYR A 81 3.57 11.98 -2.44
N LYS A 82 2.96 11.30 -1.47
CA LYS A 82 2.25 11.92 -0.34
C LYS A 82 3.24 12.42 0.73
N GLY A 83 4.34 13.06 0.32
CA GLY A 83 5.36 13.61 1.20
C GLY A 83 4.78 14.53 2.29
N PRO A 84 5.58 14.92 3.30
CA PRO A 84 5.08 15.71 4.45
C PRO A 84 4.28 16.88 3.91
N ASP A 85 3.06 17.16 4.40
CA ASP A 85 2.20 18.22 3.87
C ASP A 85 2.97 19.55 3.80
N TRP A 86 3.62 19.80 2.66
CA TRP A 86 4.32 21.04 2.37
C TRP A 86 3.30 22.19 2.32
N PHE A 87 2.03 21.85 2.12
CA PHE A 87 0.90 22.77 2.03
C PHE A 87 0.17 23.00 3.35
N ASP A 88 0.37 22.19 4.40
CA ASP A 88 -0.22 22.44 5.74
C ASP A 88 0.70 23.26 6.66
N ARG A 89 1.91 23.60 6.20
CA ARG A 89 2.74 24.56 6.92
C ARG A 89 2.32 25.97 6.52
N ASP A 90 1.77 26.72 7.47
CA ASP A 90 1.62 28.19 7.42
C ASP A 90 2.97 28.92 7.31
N GLU A 91 4.09 28.20 7.31
CA GLU A 91 5.41 28.75 6.97
C GLU A 91 5.54 28.89 5.45
N PRO A 92 5.84 30.10 4.93
CA PRO A 92 6.12 30.29 3.52
C PRO A 92 7.26 29.36 3.10
N VAL A 93 7.05 28.59 2.04
CA VAL A 93 8.12 27.83 1.40
C VAL A 93 9.18 28.85 0.94
N ASP A 94 10.28 28.97 1.69
CA ASP A 94 11.41 29.79 1.28
C ASP A 94 12.07 29.11 0.07
N GLY A 95 11.77 29.60 -1.12
CA GLY A 95 12.32 29.12 -2.38
C GLY A 95 13.79 29.45 -2.57
N ARG A 96 14.45 30.07 -1.58
CA ARG A 96 15.89 30.19 -1.54
C ARG A 96 16.47 28.84 -1.17
N LEU A 97 16.97 28.13 -2.17
CA LEU A 97 18.03 27.14 -1.95
C LEU A 97 19.08 27.84 -1.07
N ASN A 98 19.28 27.37 0.15
CA ASN A 98 20.41 27.80 0.97
C ASN A 98 21.64 27.60 0.10
N SER A 99 22.16 28.73 -0.41
CA SER A 99 23.47 28.80 -1.02
C SER A 99 24.40 28.15 -0.03
N TYR A 100 25.11 27.12 -0.50
CA TYR A 100 26.23 26.48 0.17
C TYR A 100 26.94 27.53 1.04
N GLU A 101 26.99 27.29 2.35
CA GLU A 101 27.89 28.03 3.22
C GLU A 101 29.29 27.73 2.70
N GLU A 102 29.84 28.67 1.92
CA GLU A 102 31.26 28.74 1.62
C GLU A 102 31.95 29.08 2.94
N ASP A 103 32.29 28.03 3.71
CA ASP A 103 33.27 28.13 4.77
C ASP A 103 34.63 28.44 4.12
N HIS A 104 34.91 29.74 4.04
CA HIS A 104 36.23 30.27 3.72
C HIS A 104 37.25 29.79 4.76
N ALA A 105 38.34 29.18 4.26
CA ALA A 105 39.58 28.95 4.99
C ALA A 105 40.47 30.20 4.98
#